data_AF-A0A4S2FCA7-F1
#
_entry.id   AF-A0A4S2FCA7-F1
#
_cell.length_a   1.000
_cell.length_b   1.000
_cell.length_c   1.000
_cell.angle_alpha   90.00
_cell.angle_beta   90.00
_cell.angle_gamma   90.00
#
_symmetry.space_group_name_H-M   'P 1'
#
loop_
_entity.id
_entity.type
_entity.pdbx_description
1 polymer ?
#
loop_
_entity_poly.entity_id
_entity_poly.type
_entity_poly.pdbx_seq_one_letter_code
_entity_poly.pdbx_strand_id
1 'polypeptide(L)'
;MEHCNKLLYGGMLSLSALAGCTEPVTEKPLNIVYIMTDDHTAQMMSCYDKRYMETPNLDRIANDGVRFTNSFVANSLSGPSRACMITGKHSCENKFYDNSTCVFDASQQTFPKLLQKAGYQTALIGKWHLESLPTGFTY
;
A
#
# COMPACT_ATOMS: atom_id res chain seq x y z
N MET A 1 41.48 -77.38 18.77
CA MET A 1 40.28 -77.66 19.58
C MET A 1 39.73 -76.32 20.01
N GLU A 2 38.83 -75.79 19.17
CA GLU A 2 37.42 -75.58 19.52
C GLU A 2 37.21 -74.25 20.26
N HIS A 3 36.86 -73.20 19.50
CA HIS A 3 35.48 -72.70 19.35
C HIS A 3 35.03 -71.86 20.55
N CYS A 4 34.99 -70.53 20.39
CA CYS A 4 33.75 -69.77 20.62
C CYS A 4 33.85 -68.32 20.11
N ASN A 5 33.19 -68.06 18.98
CA ASN A 5 32.73 -66.75 18.51
C ASN A 5 31.77 -66.12 19.53
N LYS A 6 31.93 -64.83 19.85
CA LYS A 6 30.80 -63.87 19.91
C LYS A 6 31.25 -62.48 19.46
N LEU A 7 30.84 -62.15 18.24
CA LEU A 7 30.68 -60.80 17.69
C LEU A 7 29.94 -59.88 18.68
N LEU A 8 30.47 -58.68 18.93
CA LEU A 8 29.71 -57.54 19.41
C LEU A 8 29.61 -56.54 18.25
N TYR A 9 28.52 -56.64 17.50
CA TYR A 9 28.06 -55.65 16.52
C TYR A 9 26.96 -54.79 17.16
N GLY A 10 26.94 -53.51 16.78
CA GLY A 10 25.76 -52.64 16.85
C GLY A 10 25.83 -51.60 17.96
N GLY A 11 25.70 -50.30 17.69
CA GLY A 11 25.48 -49.59 16.45
C GLY A 11 25.59 -48.11 16.77
N MET A 12 26.37 -47.37 16.00
CA MET A 12 26.48 -45.93 16.13
C MET A 12 25.24 -45.34 15.44
N LEU A 13 24.20 -45.01 16.20
CA LEU A 13 23.04 -44.27 15.67
C LEU A 13 23.51 -42.84 15.37
N SER A 14 23.91 -42.59 14.12
CA SER A 14 24.05 -41.24 13.60
C SER A 14 22.65 -40.66 13.42
N LEU A 15 22.24 -39.78 14.33
CA LEU A 15 21.01 -39.01 14.23
C LEU A 15 21.22 -37.93 13.16
N SER A 16 20.96 -38.26 11.90
CA SER A 16 20.91 -37.32 10.80
C SER A 16 19.71 -36.39 11.02
N ALA A 17 19.98 -35.21 11.58
CA ALA A 17 19.04 -34.12 11.63
C ALA A 17 18.71 -33.71 10.19
N LEU A 18 17.55 -34.15 9.69
CA LEU A 18 16.88 -33.54 8.54
C LEU A 18 16.52 -32.11 8.95
N ALA A 19 17.48 -31.20 8.82
CA ALA A 19 17.21 -29.77 8.73
C ALA A 19 16.40 -29.58 7.45
N GLY A 20 15.08 -29.69 7.57
CA GLY A 20 14.16 -29.27 6.52
C GLY A 20 14.41 -27.80 6.27
N CYS A 21 15.10 -27.48 5.18
CA CYS A 21 15.14 -26.15 4.61
C CYS A 21 13.70 -25.78 4.24
N THR A 22 12.99 -25.21 5.21
CA THR A 22 11.76 -24.50 4.93
C THR A 22 12.24 -23.19 4.34
N GLU A 23 12.30 -23.10 3.01
CA GLU A 23 12.50 -21.83 2.32
C GLU A 23 11.49 -20.83 2.93
N PRO A 24 11.94 -19.70 3.48
CA PRO A 24 11.01 -18.70 3.97
C PRO A 24 10.13 -18.32 2.79
N VAL A 25 8.83 -18.57 2.91
CA VAL A 25 7.85 -18.08 1.95
C VAL A 25 7.98 -16.56 1.97
N THR A 26 8.75 -16.05 1.02
CA THR A 26 8.90 -14.62 0.79
C THR A 26 7.62 -14.24 0.09
N GLU A 27 6.60 -13.91 0.88
CA GLU A 27 5.35 -13.40 0.35
C GLU A 27 5.68 -12.21 -0.55
N LYS A 28 5.33 -12.32 -1.82
CA LYS A 28 5.53 -11.22 -2.75
C LYS A 28 4.77 -10.01 -2.21
N PRO A 29 5.40 -8.83 -2.19
CA PRO A 29 4.71 -7.62 -1.75
C PRO A 29 3.41 -7.43 -2.56
N LEU A 30 2.33 -7.06 -1.88
CA LEU A 30 1.05 -6.79 -2.51
C LEU A 30 1.15 -5.56 -3.42
N ASN A 31 0.44 -5.60 -4.54
CA ASN A 31 0.28 -4.42 -5.40
C ASN A 31 -0.71 -3.43 -4.78
N ILE A 32 -0.47 -2.13 -4.99
CA ILE A 32 -1.30 -1.05 -4.46
C ILE A 32 -1.89 -0.27 -5.64
N VAL A 33 -3.22 -0.15 -5.67
CA VAL A 33 -3.93 0.72 -6.62
C VAL A 33 -4.74 1.75 -5.82
N TYR A 34 -4.36 3.02 -5.93
CA TYR A 34 -5.05 4.12 -5.29
C TYR A 34 -5.93 4.85 -6.31
N ILE A 35 -7.25 4.80 -6.11
CA ILE A 35 -8.24 5.44 -6.98
C ILE A 35 -8.80 6.66 -6.27
N MET A 36 -8.64 7.83 -6.87
CA MET A 36 -9.16 9.09 -6.35
C MET A 36 -9.95 9.83 -7.43
N THR A 37 -11.21 10.12 -7.12
CA THR A 37 -12.07 11.00 -7.91
C THR A 37 -11.96 12.45 -7.41
N ASP A 38 -12.29 13.42 -8.27
CA ASP A 38 -12.40 14.84 -7.89
C ASP A 38 -13.89 15.18 -7.72
N ASP A 39 -14.23 15.90 -6.65
CA ASP A 39 -15.59 16.35 -6.27
C ASP A 39 -16.68 15.27 -6.08
N HIS A 40 -16.34 13.98 -6.12
CA HIS A 40 -17.29 12.90 -5.86
C HIS A 40 -17.60 12.80 -4.36
N THR A 41 -18.89 12.74 -4.01
CA THR A 41 -19.37 12.69 -2.61
C THR A 41 -19.94 11.31 -2.27
N ALA A 42 -19.90 10.96 -0.98
CA ALA A 42 -20.51 9.73 -0.46
C ALA A 42 -22.01 9.63 -0.77
N GLN A 43 -22.73 10.76 -0.88
CA GLN A 43 -24.15 10.76 -1.24
C GLN A 43 -24.43 10.21 -2.64
N MET A 44 -23.42 10.21 -3.53
CA MET A 44 -23.54 9.71 -4.91
C MET A 44 -23.02 8.27 -5.06
N MET A 45 -22.70 7.59 -3.96
CA MET A 45 -22.24 6.21 -3.94
C MET A 45 -23.30 5.33 -3.25
N SER A 46 -23.87 4.35 -3.95
CA SER A 46 -24.93 3.47 -3.41
C SER A 46 -24.48 2.65 -2.19
N CYS A 47 -23.17 2.42 -2.04
CA CYS A 47 -22.61 1.84 -0.83
C CYS A 47 -22.67 2.76 0.40
N TYR A 48 -22.98 4.05 0.28
CA TYR A 48 -23.23 4.96 1.40
C TYR A 48 -24.68 5.46 1.43
N ASP A 49 -25.26 5.77 0.27
CA ASP A 49 -26.61 6.32 0.13
C ASP A 49 -27.27 5.85 -1.16
N LYS A 50 -28.38 5.09 -1.04
CA LYS A 50 -29.08 4.49 -2.18
C LYS A 50 -30.12 5.39 -2.84
N ARG A 51 -30.24 6.65 -2.41
CA ARG A 51 -31.33 7.54 -2.88
C ARG A 51 -31.09 8.12 -4.26
N TYR A 52 -29.84 8.24 -4.72
CA TYR A 52 -29.50 9.10 -5.86
C TYR A 52 -28.89 8.36 -7.07
N MET A 53 -28.05 7.35 -6.85
CA MET A 53 -27.31 6.67 -7.92
C MET A 53 -26.96 5.24 -7.52
N GLU A 54 -26.81 4.36 -8.51
CA GLU A 54 -26.26 3.02 -8.35
C GLU A 54 -24.81 2.97 -8.84
N THR A 55 -23.90 2.48 -8.01
CA THR A 55 -22.45 2.40 -8.27
C THR A 55 -21.93 0.97 -8.10
N PRO A 56 -22.35 0.00 -8.93
CA PRO A 56 -22.15 -1.43 -8.67
C PRO A 56 -20.67 -1.84 -8.51
N ASN A 57 -19.76 -1.16 -9.23
CA ASN A 57 -18.32 -1.43 -9.12
C ASN A 57 -17.71 -0.92 -7.80
N LEU A 58 -18.17 0.23 -7.29
CA LEU A 58 -17.74 0.77 -5.99
C LEU A 58 -18.37 -0.05 -4.84
N ASP A 59 -19.61 -0.49 -5.03
CA ASP A 59 -20.31 -1.33 -4.08
C ASP A 59 -19.63 -2.68 -3.91
N ARG A 60 -19.15 -3.29 -5.01
CA ARG A 60 -18.33 -4.50 -4.95
C ARG A 60 -17.08 -4.29 -4.10
N ILE A 61 -16.33 -3.20 -4.31
CA ILE A 61 -15.13 -2.90 -3.51
C ILE A 61 -15.49 -2.74 -2.02
N ALA A 62 -16.62 -2.09 -1.71
CA ALA A 62 -17.07 -1.91 -0.34
C ALA A 62 -17.53 -3.23 0.32
N ASN A 63 -18.18 -4.12 -0.43
CA ASN A 63 -18.66 -5.42 0.07
C ASN A 63 -17.52 -6.43 0.27
N ASP A 64 -16.52 -6.42 -0.61
CA ASP A 64 -15.36 -7.33 -0.54
C ASP A 64 -14.23 -6.77 0.36
N GLY A 65 -14.43 -5.59 0.97
CA GLY A 65 -13.39 -4.86 1.68
C GLY A 65 -13.91 -4.14 2.93
N VAL A 66 -13.37 -2.95 3.18
CA VAL A 66 -13.69 -2.12 4.34
C VAL A 66 -14.20 -0.76 3.88
N ARG A 67 -15.31 -0.31 4.45
CA ARG A 67 -15.91 1.01 4.19
C ARG A 67 -15.84 1.87 5.45
N PHE A 68 -15.18 3.02 5.37
CA PHE A 68 -15.10 3.99 6.47
C PHE A 68 -16.30 4.94 6.44
N THR A 69 -17.10 4.98 7.50
CA THR A 69 -18.24 5.91 7.61
C THR A 69 -17.84 7.30 8.10
N ASN A 70 -16.65 7.44 8.66
CA ASN A 70 -16.08 8.69 9.15
C ASN A 70 -14.68 8.87 8.55
N SER A 71 -14.63 9.42 7.33
CA SER A 71 -13.39 9.70 6.60
C SER A 71 -13.40 11.15 6.13
N PHE A 72 -12.57 11.99 6.74
CA PHE A 72 -12.54 13.43 6.49
C PHE A 72 -11.24 13.83 5.80
N VAL A 73 -11.33 14.76 4.86
CA VAL A 73 -10.16 15.37 4.24
C VAL A 73 -9.51 16.38 5.19
N ALA A 74 -8.19 16.51 5.12
CA ALA A 74 -7.45 17.47 5.93
C ALA A 74 -7.66 18.93 5.48
N ASN A 75 -7.98 19.13 4.20
CA ASN A 75 -8.33 20.43 3.60
C ASN A 75 -9.26 20.18 2.41
N SER A 76 -10.43 20.81 2.39
CA SER A 76 -11.50 20.58 1.40
C SER A 76 -11.31 21.35 0.09
N LEU A 77 -10.10 21.25 -0.49
CA LEU A 77 -9.76 21.80 -1.80
C LEU A 77 -8.82 20.84 -2.54
N SER A 78 -8.99 20.71 -3.87
CA SER A 78 -8.33 19.68 -4.68
C SER A 78 -6.80 19.59 -4.47
N GLY A 79 -6.04 20.66 -4.72
CA GLY A 79 -4.57 20.66 -4.54
C GLY A 79 -4.15 20.43 -3.08
N PRO A 80 -4.64 21.20 -2.10
CA PRO A 80 -4.32 20.98 -0.68
C PRO A 80 -4.66 19.57 -0.18
N SER A 81 -5.80 19.00 -0.57
CA SER A 81 -6.18 17.63 -0.21
C SER A 81 -5.20 16.60 -0.78
N ARG A 82 -4.77 16.78 -2.03
CA ARG A 82 -3.77 15.90 -2.68
C ARG A 82 -2.40 16.02 -2.03
N ALA A 83 -1.97 17.24 -1.70
CA ALA A 83 -0.73 17.48 -0.98
C ALA A 83 -0.75 16.81 0.40
N CYS A 84 -1.87 16.91 1.13
CA CYS A 84 -2.02 16.23 2.41
C CYS A 84 -1.97 14.70 2.25
N MET A 85 -2.68 14.16 1.27
CA MET A 85 -2.71 12.72 0.99
C MET A 85 -1.33 12.16 0.66
N ILE A 86 -0.57 12.82 -0.22
CA ILE A 86 0.70 12.26 -0.69
C ILE A 86 1.83 12.39 0.33
N THR A 87 1.76 13.40 1.21
CA THR A 87 2.78 13.67 2.24
C THR A 87 2.45 13.05 3.61
N GLY A 88 1.17 12.77 3.88
CA GLY A 88 0.69 12.39 5.21
C GLY A 88 0.71 13.54 6.23
N LYS A 89 0.76 14.80 5.76
CA LYS A 89 0.90 16.01 6.59
C LYS A 89 -0.25 16.97 6.33
N HIS A 90 -0.75 17.67 7.36
CA HIS A 90 -1.70 18.78 7.17
C HIS A 90 -1.08 19.94 6.36
N SER A 91 -1.90 20.79 5.74
CA SER A 91 -1.44 21.95 4.95
C SER A 91 -0.49 22.88 5.70
N CYS A 92 -0.67 23.05 7.02
CA CYS A 92 0.25 23.84 7.85
C CYS A 92 1.68 23.30 7.89
N GLU A 93 1.86 22.01 7.64
CA GLU A 93 3.15 21.33 7.65
C GLU A 93 3.70 21.13 6.23
N ASN A 94 2.85 20.74 5.26
CA ASN A 94 3.28 20.55 3.87
C ASN A 94 3.40 21.85 3.04
N LYS A 95 2.84 22.96 3.54
CA LYS A 95 2.88 24.32 2.96
C LYS A 95 2.08 24.53 1.67
N PHE A 96 1.18 23.62 1.31
CA PHE A 96 0.26 23.77 0.17
C PHE A 96 -1.15 24.12 0.68
N TYR A 97 -1.55 25.39 0.54
CA TYR A 97 -2.74 25.95 1.18
C TYR A 97 -3.91 26.20 0.22
N ASP A 98 -3.63 26.54 -1.03
CA ASP A 98 -4.61 26.88 -2.05
C ASP A 98 -4.15 26.43 -3.45
N ASN A 99 -5.03 26.53 -4.46
CA ASN A 99 -4.73 26.13 -5.84
C ASN A 99 -4.20 27.28 -6.71
N SER A 100 -4.01 28.48 -6.17
CA SER A 100 -3.80 29.70 -6.96
C SER A 100 -2.40 30.27 -6.80
N THR A 101 -1.78 30.09 -5.64
CA THR A 101 -0.52 30.71 -5.26
C THR A 101 0.57 29.69 -4.90
N CYS A 102 0.16 28.48 -4.53
CA CYS A 102 1.07 27.45 -4.04
C CYS A 102 1.67 26.63 -5.19
N VAL A 103 2.97 26.34 -5.07
CA VAL A 103 3.66 25.31 -5.85
C VAL A 103 4.17 24.27 -4.88
N PHE A 104 3.88 23.00 -5.14
CA PHE A 104 4.26 21.93 -4.22
C PHE A 104 5.78 21.73 -4.20
N ASP A 105 6.36 21.70 -3.00
CA ASP A 105 7.77 21.39 -2.81
C ASP A 105 8.00 19.88 -2.98
N ALA A 106 8.38 19.53 -4.21
CA ALA A 106 8.66 18.17 -4.61
C ALA A 106 9.94 17.59 -3.97
N SER A 107 10.68 18.31 -3.12
CA SER A 107 11.78 17.72 -2.35
C SER A 107 11.28 16.95 -1.12
N GLN A 108 10.10 17.29 -0.61
CA GLN A 108 9.53 16.68 0.60
C GLN A 108 9.32 15.17 0.47
N GLN A 109 9.27 14.49 1.61
CA GLN A 109 8.88 13.09 1.67
C GLN A 109 7.44 12.90 1.18
N THR A 110 7.23 11.89 0.36
CA THR A 110 5.91 11.45 -0.10
C THR A 110 5.82 9.93 -0.02
N PHE A 111 4.63 9.36 0.18
CA PHE A 111 4.47 7.90 0.25
C PHE A 111 4.95 7.18 -1.04
N PRO A 112 4.80 7.72 -2.26
CA PRO A 112 5.34 7.08 -3.46
C PRO A 112 6.86 6.99 -3.46
N LYS A 113 7.57 8.01 -2.95
CA LYS A 113 9.03 7.93 -2.76
C LYS A 113 9.43 6.86 -1.74
N LEU A 114 8.64 6.70 -0.67
CA LEU A 114 8.87 5.64 0.31
C LEU A 114 8.65 4.25 -0.31
N LEU A 115 7.59 4.09 -1.13
CA LEU A 115 7.34 2.86 -1.88
C LEU A 115 8.48 2.55 -2.86
N GLN A 116 8.98 3.53 -3.61
CA GLN A 116 10.14 3.33 -4.50
C GLN A 116 11.37 2.87 -3.73
N LYS A 117 11.66 3.46 -2.56
CA LYS A 117 12.76 3.01 -1.69
C LYS A 117 12.58 1.57 -1.20
N ALA A 118 11.33 1.12 -1.06
CA ALA A 118 10.99 -0.26 -0.70
C ALA A 118 10.96 -1.22 -1.92
N GLY A 119 11.34 -0.77 -3.11
CA GLY A 119 11.42 -1.60 -4.32
C GLY A 119 10.15 -1.64 -5.16
N TYR A 120 9.15 -0.82 -4.87
CA TYR A 120 7.95 -0.72 -5.69
C TYR A 120 8.17 0.11 -6.95
N GLN A 121 7.55 -0.32 -8.05
CA GLN A 121 7.30 0.55 -9.18
C GLN A 121 6.08 1.42 -8.88
N THR A 122 6.17 2.71 -9.15
CA THR A 122 5.12 3.68 -8.87
C THR A 122 4.75 4.41 -10.15
N ALA A 123 3.45 4.63 -10.36
CA ALA A 123 2.94 5.37 -11.51
C ALA A 123 1.89 6.39 -11.06
N LEU A 124 1.85 7.55 -11.73
CA LEU A 124 0.80 8.54 -11.56
C LEU A 124 0.06 8.74 -12.88
N ILE A 125 -1.22 8.40 -12.90
CA ILE A 125 -2.07 8.52 -14.09
C ILE A 125 -3.28 9.38 -13.75
N GLY A 126 -3.49 10.44 -14.53
CA GLY A 126 -4.62 11.36 -14.37
C GLY A 126 -4.22 12.69 -13.73
N LYS A 127 -5.07 13.21 -12.84
CA LYS A 127 -4.95 14.59 -12.33
C LYS A 127 -3.91 14.71 -11.20
N TRP A 128 -2.90 15.53 -11.44
CA TRP A 128 -1.87 15.87 -10.45
C TRP A 128 -2.24 17.07 -9.56
N HIS A 129 -2.41 18.25 -10.16
CA HIS A 129 -2.89 19.48 -9.52
C HIS A 129 -2.05 19.97 -8.32
N LEU A 130 -0.73 19.71 -8.34
CA LEU A 130 0.24 20.22 -7.37
C LEU A 130 1.26 21.20 -7.97
N GLU A 131 0.99 21.67 -9.19
CA GLU A 131 1.78 22.63 -10.02
C GLU A 131 3.22 22.23 -10.39
N SER A 132 3.98 21.66 -9.47
CA SER A 132 5.32 21.12 -9.71
C SER A 132 5.29 19.87 -10.59
N LEU A 133 6.44 19.52 -11.17
CA LEU A 133 6.59 18.22 -11.82
C LEU A 133 6.50 17.08 -10.77
N PRO A 134 5.75 16.00 -11.04
CA PRO A 134 5.67 14.86 -10.15
C PRO A 134 7.04 14.24 -9.84
N THR A 135 7.25 13.83 -8.59
CA THR A 135 8.44 13.07 -8.17
C THR A 135 8.02 11.86 -7.33
N GLY A 136 8.84 10.82 -7.31
CA GLY A 136 8.48 9.54 -6.67
C GLY A 136 7.60 8.64 -7.53
N PHE A 137 7.49 8.93 -8.83
CA PHE A 137 6.80 8.13 -9.83
C PHE A 137 7.77 7.78 -10.95
N THR A 138 7.75 6.52 -11.37
CA THR A 138 8.54 6.00 -12.50
C THR A 138 7.84 6.29 -13.83
N TYR A 139 6.50 6.30 -13.83
CA TYR A 139 5.64 6.52 -14.99
C TYR A 139 4.57 7.56 -14.70
#